data_AF-A0A9P9SNL9-F1
#
_entry.id   AF-A0A9P9SNL9-F1
#
_cell.length_a   1.000
_cell.length_b   1.000
_cell.length_c   1.000
_cell.angle_alpha   90.00
_cell.angle_beta   90.00
_cell.angle_gamma   90.00
#
_symmetry.space_group_name_H-M   'P 1'
#
loop_
_entity.id
_entity.type
_entity.pdbx_description
1 polymer ?
#
loop_
_entity_poly.entity_id
_entity_poly.type
_entity_poly.pdbx_seq_one_letter_code
_entity_poly.pdbx_strand_id
1 'polypeptide(L)'
;MSVIELGESVPALTPHATSVSLPKWSDNIAYEEGQERVLSKLTTGYPRFFIHKFISAFAEDIVKKIGTLGEMAMLFPSTKTARRCLDFMHSRDPSTSADQIRVVDFVLDVSRTDSEMLKKVSPAISAVIYPKDLFPLAKQYWQHSGDGVQSRRAEFCHGLFQEGILVEKTVLQPLANGFQKGPRRYQKGSMDKTPPKAHHNGINTAPGPNGSAPNGVAENRESSQFLEERFGRNLDVSFVDNAKSAIRRRIAGSLMGEVDLSMSPGPDMGSNRRGVADVSESDVYLYPCGMNSIFNAHRMMLEARGHMKSISYGFPYVDTLKILEKFGPGCLFYGNGESEDLDDLESRLKSGERFLALFCEFPGNPMLKCPDLQRIRKLADEYDFGVVVDETIGNFINVHVLPYADVVVSSLTKIFSGECNVMGGSTILNPRGRYYQALKKVAEVEYEDNCWAEDSIFMERNSRHFVSRIERINGNAELICDILRAHPLVQSVYYPKHNPSRQFYDACRTPNGGYGGLLSFTFKKTEQAIAFYDRLETAKGPSLGTNFTLVSPYVILAHFMELEWAAKFGVPGDLIRISVGLEDAEDLKSRFAIALKAAEESHTK
;
A
#
# COMPACT_ATOMS: atom_id res chain seq x y z
N MET A 1 -22.46 5.69 15.52
CA MET A 1 -22.39 4.63 14.47
C MET A 1 -22.98 3.37 15.05
N SER A 2 -23.66 2.56 14.24
CA SER A 2 -24.03 1.20 14.64
C SER A 2 -22.77 0.40 15.00
N VAL A 3 -22.88 -0.50 15.97
CA VAL A 3 -21.79 -1.45 16.29
C VAL A 3 -21.47 -2.24 15.02
N ILE A 4 -20.19 -2.30 14.65
CA ILE A 4 -19.72 -3.10 13.51
C ILE A 4 -19.42 -4.50 14.04
N GLU A 5 -20.10 -5.51 13.51
CA GLU A 5 -19.99 -6.88 14.00
C GLU A 5 -18.60 -7.47 13.75
N LEU A 6 -18.21 -8.44 14.59
CA LEU A 6 -16.93 -9.13 14.48
C LEU A 6 -16.74 -9.72 13.07
N GLY A 7 -15.64 -9.36 12.43
CA GLY A 7 -15.25 -9.89 11.12
C GLY A 7 -15.81 -9.14 9.92
N GLU A 8 -16.71 -8.16 10.12
CA GLU A 8 -17.16 -7.28 9.06
C GLU A 8 -16.08 -6.28 8.62
N SER A 9 -16.19 -5.76 7.41
CA SER A 9 -15.32 -4.68 6.91
C SER A 9 -15.46 -3.42 7.76
N VAL A 10 -14.41 -2.60 7.79
CA VAL A 10 -14.45 -1.27 8.42
C VAL A 10 -14.12 -0.21 7.36
N PRO A 11 -15.08 0.67 6.96
CA PRO A 11 -16.50 0.67 7.34
C PRO A 11 -17.27 -0.59 6.91
N ALA A 12 -18.42 -0.83 7.56
CA ALA A 12 -19.29 -1.96 7.22
C ALA A 12 -19.71 -1.93 5.74
N LEU A 13 -19.90 -3.12 5.15
CA LEU A 13 -20.34 -3.30 3.76
C LEU A 13 -19.49 -2.56 2.71
N THR A 14 -18.19 -2.38 2.98
CA THR A 14 -17.27 -1.69 2.08
C THR A 14 -16.45 -2.72 1.29
N PRO A 15 -16.65 -2.85 -0.04
CA PRO A 15 -15.80 -3.70 -0.87
C PRO A 15 -14.35 -3.24 -0.83
N HIS A 16 -13.42 -4.19 -0.85
CA HIS A 16 -11.98 -3.91 -0.83
C HIS A 16 -11.53 -3.08 0.38
N ALA A 17 -12.28 -3.15 1.48
CA ALA A 17 -11.91 -2.48 2.71
C ALA A 17 -10.53 -2.94 3.20
N THR A 18 -9.80 -2.00 3.75
CA THR A 18 -8.42 -2.17 4.23
C THR A 18 -8.35 -2.42 5.74
N SER A 19 -9.51 -2.70 6.37
CA SER A 19 -9.65 -3.00 7.79
C SER A 19 -10.85 -3.91 8.04
N VAL A 20 -10.85 -4.54 9.21
CA VAL A 20 -11.84 -5.51 9.69
C VAL A 20 -12.17 -5.23 11.15
N SER A 21 -13.41 -5.49 11.54
CA SER A 21 -13.89 -5.24 12.89
C SER A 21 -13.43 -6.32 13.87
N LEU A 22 -12.78 -5.90 14.95
CA LEU A 22 -12.39 -6.73 16.10
C LEU A 22 -12.91 -6.06 17.38
N PRO A 23 -14.22 -6.16 17.67
CA PRO A 23 -14.90 -5.25 18.59
C PRO A 23 -14.56 -5.43 20.07
N LYS A 24 -14.04 -6.61 20.47
CA LYS A 24 -13.64 -6.89 21.86
C LYS A 24 -12.17 -7.20 22.00
N TRP A 25 -11.61 -6.92 23.17
CA TRP A 25 -10.22 -7.23 23.48
C TRP A 25 -9.92 -8.72 23.26
N SER A 26 -10.84 -9.58 23.70
CA SER A 26 -10.75 -11.02 23.51
C SER A 26 -10.77 -11.43 22.03
N ASP A 27 -11.44 -10.68 21.15
CA ASP A 27 -11.44 -10.94 19.70
C ASP A 27 -10.06 -10.67 19.09
N ASN A 28 -9.34 -9.67 19.60
CA ASN A 28 -7.98 -9.37 19.17
C ASN A 28 -7.02 -10.50 19.59
N ILE A 29 -7.13 -10.99 20.84
CA ILE A 29 -6.36 -12.15 21.30
C ILE A 29 -6.69 -13.39 20.47
N ALA A 30 -7.98 -13.69 20.28
CA ALA A 30 -8.41 -14.87 19.55
C ALA A 30 -8.08 -14.83 18.05
N TYR A 31 -7.97 -13.63 17.46
CA TYR A 31 -7.44 -13.45 16.11
C TYR A 31 -5.96 -13.91 16.04
N GLU A 32 -5.13 -13.46 16.97
CA GLU A 32 -3.70 -13.78 17.01
C GLU A 32 -3.42 -15.24 17.40
N GLU A 33 -4.26 -15.84 18.24
CA GLU A 33 -4.23 -17.26 18.57
C GLU A 33 -4.81 -18.17 17.47
N GLY A 34 -5.38 -17.58 16.41
CA GLY A 34 -5.98 -18.32 15.30
C GLY A 34 -7.24 -19.10 15.67
N GLN A 35 -8.03 -18.62 16.65
CA GLN A 35 -9.26 -19.30 17.07
C GLN A 35 -10.36 -19.21 16.00
N GLU A 36 -11.00 -20.35 15.72
CA GLU A 36 -12.04 -20.47 14.70
C GLU A 36 -13.22 -19.51 14.91
N ARG A 37 -13.58 -19.18 16.16
CA ARG A 37 -14.67 -18.25 16.50
C ARG A 37 -14.49 -16.84 15.90
N VAL A 38 -13.24 -16.45 15.60
CA VAL A 38 -12.89 -15.18 14.93
C VAL A 38 -12.63 -15.43 13.45
N LEU A 39 -11.73 -16.38 13.13
CA LEU A 39 -11.30 -16.60 11.74
C LEU A 39 -12.45 -16.94 10.79
N SER A 40 -13.43 -17.73 11.24
CA SER A 40 -14.60 -18.09 10.43
C SER A 40 -15.53 -16.92 10.11
N LYS A 41 -15.46 -15.82 10.88
CA LYS A 41 -16.29 -14.62 10.69
C LYS A 41 -15.63 -13.56 9.81
N LEU A 42 -14.33 -13.65 9.55
CA LEU A 42 -13.62 -12.64 8.76
C LEU A 42 -14.12 -12.63 7.32
N THR A 43 -14.79 -11.54 6.93
CA THR A 43 -15.17 -11.30 5.53
C THR A 43 -14.03 -10.66 4.75
N THR A 44 -13.17 -9.91 5.45
CA THR A 44 -11.97 -9.24 4.94
C THR A 44 -10.92 -9.14 6.05
N GLY A 45 -9.79 -8.50 5.76
CA GLY A 45 -8.75 -8.17 6.73
C GLY A 45 -7.80 -7.12 6.18
N TYR A 46 -6.76 -6.79 6.93
CA TYR A 46 -5.74 -5.88 6.40
C TYR A 46 -4.98 -6.55 5.25
N PRO A 47 -4.94 -5.98 4.01
CA PRO A 47 -4.52 -6.68 2.80
C PRO A 47 -3.05 -7.12 2.69
N ARG A 48 -2.30 -7.17 3.80
CA ARG A 48 -0.96 -7.80 3.90
C ARG A 48 -0.88 -8.89 4.97
N PHE A 49 -1.83 -8.95 5.89
CA PHE A 49 -1.97 -10.03 6.87
C PHE A 49 -3.08 -11.00 6.46
N PHE A 50 -4.05 -10.52 5.71
CA PHE A 50 -5.14 -11.29 5.13
C PHE A 50 -5.08 -11.22 3.60
N ILE A 51 -4.99 -12.36 2.92
CA ILE A 51 -5.11 -12.40 1.46
C ILE A 51 -6.59 -12.24 1.12
N HIS A 52 -6.92 -11.18 0.41
CA HIS A 52 -8.31 -10.86 0.09
C HIS A 52 -9.00 -11.99 -0.68
N LYS A 53 -10.28 -12.27 -0.40
CA LYS A 53 -11.02 -13.41 -0.97
C LYS A 53 -11.02 -13.44 -2.50
N PHE A 54 -11.11 -12.29 -3.16
CA PHE A 54 -10.97 -12.19 -4.62
C PHE A 54 -9.58 -12.59 -5.14
N ILE A 55 -8.51 -12.30 -4.40
CA ILE A 55 -7.15 -12.72 -4.77
C ILE A 55 -7.05 -14.24 -4.62
N SER A 56 -7.55 -14.79 -3.51
CA SER A 56 -7.55 -16.24 -3.26
C SER A 56 -8.35 -17.00 -4.32
N ALA A 57 -9.58 -16.55 -4.62
CA ALA A 57 -10.43 -17.17 -5.62
C ALA A 57 -9.78 -17.18 -7.01
N PHE A 58 -9.12 -16.08 -7.40
CA PHE A 58 -8.41 -16.02 -8.67
C PHE A 58 -7.19 -16.96 -8.69
N ALA A 59 -6.41 -16.99 -7.61
CA ALA A 59 -5.26 -17.89 -7.50
C ALA A 59 -5.67 -19.37 -7.58
N GLU A 60 -6.78 -19.74 -6.92
CA GLU A 60 -7.36 -21.08 -6.95
C GLU A 60 -7.80 -21.47 -8.38
N ASP A 61 -8.47 -20.58 -9.09
CA ASP A 61 -8.90 -20.82 -10.47
C ASP A 61 -7.71 -20.95 -11.45
N ILE A 62 -6.63 -20.20 -11.23
CA ILE A 62 -5.38 -20.37 -11.99
C ILE A 62 -4.80 -21.77 -11.76
N VAL A 63 -4.62 -22.18 -10.49
CA VAL A 63 -4.07 -23.50 -10.15
C VAL A 63 -4.98 -24.62 -10.67
N LYS A 64 -6.30 -24.45 -10.62
CA LYS A 64 -7.24 -25.42 -11.17
C LYS A 64 -7.09 -25.60 -12.69
N LYS A 65 -6.76 -24.52 -13.41
CA LYS A 65 -6.64 -24.54 -14.88
C LYS A 65 -5.28 -25.05 -15.36
N ILE A 66 -4.20 -24.67 -14.68
CA ILE A 66 -2.82 -24.84 -15.19
C ILE A 66 -1.82 -25.40 -14.15
N GLY A 67 -2.31 -25.64 -12.93
CA GLY A 67 -1.56 -26.22 -11.83
C GLY A 67 -1.65 -27.75 -11.78
N THR A 68 -0.95 -28.33 -10.82
CA THR A 68 -1.00 -29.75 -10.47
C THR A 68 -1.47 -29.93 -9.03
N LEU A 69 -1.81 -31.17 -8.65
CA LEU A 69 -2.31 -31.47 -7.31
C LEU A 69 -1.25 -31.12 -6.24
N GLY A 70 -1.62 -30.28 -5.28
CA GLY A 70 -0.73 -29.86 -4.19
C GLY A 70 -0.01 -28.54 -4.44
N GLU A 71 -0.24 -27.88 -5.57
CA GLU A 71 0.25 -26.53 -5.84
C GLU A 71 -0.68 -25.43 -5.32
N MET A 72 -0.12 -24.24 -5.12
CA MET A 72 -0.80 -22.98 -4.84
C MET A 72 -0.24 -21.89 -5.76
N ALA A 73 -0.94 -20.77 -5.85
CA ALA A 73 -0.47 -19.59 -6.57
C ALA A 73 -0.49 -18.34 -5.69
N MET A 74 0.50 -17.46 -5.91
CA MET A 74 0.52 -16.10 -5.37
C MET A 74 0.59 -15.10 -6.51
N LEU A 75 -0.25 -14.06 -6.43
CA LEU A 75 -0.51 -13.16 -7.54
C LEU A 75 0.19 -11.82 -7.37
N PHE A 76 0.78 -11.35 -8.48
CA PHE A 76 1.62 -10.16 -8.56
C PHE A 76 1.19 -9.28 -9.74
N PRO A 77 1.37 -7.95 -9.64
CA PRO A 77 0.97 -7.00 -10.68
C PRO A 77 1.87 -7.04 -11.92
N SER A 78 3.08 -7.61 -11.85
CA SER A 78 4.01 -7.67 -12.98
C SER A 78 4.90 -8.92 -12.96
N THR A 79 5.49 -9.26 -14.10
CA THR A 79 6.49 -10.34 -14.18
C THR A 79 7.71 -10.01 -13.31
N LYS A 80 8.11 -8.74 -13.23
CA LYS A 80 9.27 -8.31 -12.43
C LYS A 80 9.03 -8.53 -10.93
N THR A 81 7.85 -8.15 -10.43
CA THR A 81 7.44 -8.37 -9.03
C THR A 81 7.30 -9.87 -8.70
N ALA A 82 6.73 -10.66 -9.61
CA ALA A 82 6.65 -12.12 -9.47
C ALA A 82 8.03 -12.79 -9.43
N ARG A 83 8.96 -12.40 -10.32
CA ARG A 83 10.33 -12.93 -10.33
C ARG A 83 11.10 -12.59 -9.06
N ARG A 84 10.92 -11.39 -8.48
CA ARG A 84 11.53 -11.10 -7.19
C ARG A 84 11.02 -12.00 -6.06
N CYS A 85 9.75 -12.39 -6.08
CA CYS A 85 9.24 -13.40 -5.15
C CYS A 85 9.92 -14.76 -5.38
N LEU A 86 10.04 -15.20 -6.63
CA LEU A 86 10.75 -16.42 -7.01
C LEU A 86 12.20 -16.40 -6.50
N ASP A 87 12.94 -15.32 -6.79
CA ASP A 87 14.34 -15.14 -6.36
C ASP A 87 14.45 -15.16 -4.82
N PHE A 88 13.52 -14.51 -4.13
CA PHE A 88 13.47 -14.55 -2.67
C PHE A 88 13.25 -15.97 -2.15
N MET A 89 12.30 -16.72 -2.71
CA MET A 89 12.03 -18.10 -2.29
C MET A 89 13.26 -18.99 -2.50
N HIS A 90 13.91 -18.92 -3.67
CA HIS A 90 15.16 -19.67 -3.92
C HIS A 90 16.30 -19.26 -3.00
N SER A 91 16.41 -17.99 -2.64
CA SER A 91 17.45 -17.54 -1.70
C SER A 91 17.26 -18.08 -0.27
N ARG A 92 16.02 -18.43 0.10
CA ARG A 92 15.67 -18.94 1.43
C ARG A 92 15.63 -20.45 1.50
N ASP A 93 15.32 -21.10 0.39
CA ASP A 93 15.41 -22.54 0.24
C ASP A 93 16.10 -22.92 -1.09
N PRO A 94 17.45 -23.03 -1.08
CA PRO A 94 18.20 -23.42 -2.26
C PRO A 94 17.93 -24.86 -2.72
N SER A 95 17.26 -25.68 -1.90
CA SER A 95 16.92 -27.07 -2.26
C SER A 95 15.71 -27.16 -3.19
N THR A 96 14.94 -26.07 -3.29
CA THR A 96 13.82 -25.98 -4.22
C THR A 96 14.34 -25.90 -5.66
N SER A 97 14.01 -26.90 -6.47
CA SER A 97 14.38 -26.91 -7.90
C SER A 97 13.70 -25.77 -8.65
N ALA A 98 14.38 -25.21 -9.65
CA ALA A 98 13.83 -24.20 -10.55
C ALA A 98 12.54 -24.67 -11.26
N ASP A 99 12.33 -25.99 -11.38
CA ASP A 99 11.12 -26.57 -11.99
C ASP A 99 9.92 -26.62 -11.02
N GLN A 100 10.15 -26.49 -9.71
CA GLN A 100 9.08 -26.56 -8.70
C GLN A 100 8.34 -25.23 -8.53
N ILE A 101 9.01 -24.09 -8.74
CA ILE A 101 8.38 -22.78 -8.69
C ILE A 101 8.42 -22.16 -10.08
N ARG A 102 7.27 -21.80 -10.63
CA ARG A 102 7.20 -21.16 -11.96
C ARG A 102 6.43 -19.86 -11.94
N VAL A 103 6.87 -18.92 -12.78
CA VAL A 103 6.15 -17.67 -13.05
C VAL A 103 5.36 -17.84 -14.33
N VAL A 104 4.04 -17.59 -14.26
CA VAL A 104 3.14 -17.60 -15.41
C VAL A 104 2.55 -16.21 -15.57
N ASP A 105 2.71 -15.64 -16.76
CA ASP A 105 2.19 -14.32 -17.10
C ASP A 105 0.85 -14.44 -17.83
N PHE A 106 -0.14 -13.71 -17.35
CA PHE A 106 -1.46 -13.58 -17.96
C PHE A 106 -1.62 -12.18 -18.51
N VAL A 107 -2.01 -12.09 -19.78
CA VAL A 107 -2.13 -10.83 -20.53
C VAL A 107 -3.44 -10.80 -21.31
N LEU A 108 -3.88 -9.60 -21.67
CA LEU A 108 -5.06 -9.40 -22.50
C LEU A 108 -4.85 -9.99 -23.91
N ASP A 109 -5.73 -10.90 -24.33
CA ASP A 109 -5.85 -11.28 -25.75
C ASP A 109 -6.65 -10.21 -26.50
N VAL A 110 -5.93 -9.26 -27.11
CA VAL A 110 -6.54 -8.16 -27.88
C VAL A 110 -7.38 -8.64 -29.07
N SER A 111 -7.22 -9.89 -29.52
CA SER A 111 -8.04 -10.46 -30.61
C SER A 111 -9.43 -10.90 -30.14
N ARG A 112 -9.62 -11.02 -28.82
CA ARG A 112 -10.88 -11.47 -28.19
C ARG A 112 -11.71 -10.32 -27.63
N THR A 113 -11.32 -9.07 -27.86
CA THR A 113 -12.09 -7.91 -27.39
C THR A 113 -12.00 -6.71 -28.33
N ASP A 114 -13.15 -6.09 -28.57
CA ASP A 114 -13.24 -4.81 -29.29
C ASP A 114 -13.23 -3.60 -28.33
N SER A 115 -13.12 -3.83 -27.02
CA SER A 115 -13.14 -2.75 -26.02
C SER A 115 -11.87 -1.91 -26.06
N GLU A 116 -12.00 -0.65 -26.51
CA GLU A 116 -10.91 0.34 -26.46
C GLU A 116 -10.44 0.61 -25.02
N MET A 117 -11.35 0.50 -24.05
CA MET A 117 -11.03 0.59 -22.62
C MET A 117 -10.04 -0.50 -22.20
N LEU A 118 -10.34 -1.76 -22.53
CA LEU A 118 -9.45 -2.88 -22.20
C LEU A 118 -8.10 -2.77 -22.91
N LYS A 119 -8.08 -2.34 -24.17
CA LYS A 119 -6.84 -2.11 -24.93
C LYS A 119 -5.98 -1.02 -24.28
N LYS A 120 -6.60 0.04 -23.75
CA LYS A 120 -5.89 1.12 -23.07
C LYS A 120 -5.38 0.73 -21.68
N VAL A 121 -6.21 0.08 -20.86
CA VAL A 121 -5.82 -0.41 -19.52
C VAL A 121 -4.78 -1.52 -19.62
N SER A 122 -4.88 -2.36 -20.66
CA SER A 122 -4.04 -3.52 -20.91
C SER A 122 -3.82 -4.38 -19.65
N PRO A 123 -4.90 -4.92 -19.05
CA PRO A 123 -4.81 -5.70 -17.82
C PRO A 123 -3.85 -6.87 -17.99
N ALA A 124 -3.00 -7.04 -16.99
CA ALA A 124 -2.07 -8.16 -16.88
C ALA A 124 -1.96 -8.59 -15.43
N ILE A 125 -1.51 -9.82 -15.19
CA ILE A 125 -1.14 -10.30 -13.87
C ILE A 125 -0.11 -11.42 -14.02
N SER A 126 0.74 -11.62 -13.02
CA SER A 126 1.68 -12.73 -12.99
C SER A 126 1.37 -13.60 -11.77
N ALA A 127 1.38 -14.91 -11.96
CA ALA A 127 1.22 -15.90 -10.91
C ALA A 127 2.55 -16.61 -10.65
N VAL A 128 2.97 -16.64 -9.39
CA VAL A 128 4.04 -17.55 -8.92
C VAL A 128 3.34 -18.80 -8.43
N ILE A 129 3.52 -19.92 -9.14
CA ILE A 129 2.93 -21.23 -8.80
C ILE A 129 4.00 -22.07 -8.11
N TYR A 130 3.66 -22.67 -6.97
CA TYR A 130 4.60 -23.40 -6.10
C TYR A 130 3.89 -24.51 -5.30
N PRO A 131 4.64 -25.53 -4.81
CA PRO A 131 4.14 -26.52 -3.85
C PRO A 131 3.61 -25.86 -2.56
N LYS A 132 2.45 -26.29 -2.06
CA LYS A 132 1.76 -25.67 -0.92
C LYS A 132 2.61 -25.49 0.36
N ASP A 133 3.60 -26.35 0.58
CA ASP A 133 4.53 -26.30 1.70
C ASP A 133 5.46 -25.07 1.66
N LEU A 134 5.65 -24.46 0.49
CA LEU A 134 6.39 -23.21 0.32
C LEU A 134 5.55 -21.94 0.56
N PHE A 135 4.26 -22.09 0.89
CA PHE A 135 3.38 -20.96 1.21
C PHE A 135 3.97 -19.99 2.25
N PRO A 136 4.62 -20.43 3.35
CA PRO A 136 5.21 -19.51 4.32
C PRO A 136 6.26 -18.57 3.71
N LEU A 137 7.05 -19.02 2.74
CA LEU A 137 8.07 -18.20 2.07
C LEU A 137 7.43 -17.18 1.12
N ALA A 138 6.50 -17.63 0.27
CA ALA A 138 5.77 -16.75 -0.64
C ALA A 138 4.98 -15.68 0.15
N LYS A 139 4.25 -16.11 1.19
CA LYS A 139 3.47 -15.21 2.05
C LYS A 139 4.36 -14.19 2.76
N GLN A 140 5.55 -14.60 3.20
CA GLN A 140 6.52 -13.72 3.82
C GLN A 140 7.02 -12.64 2.84
N TYR A 141 7.36 -13.02 1.60
CA TYR A 141 7.73 -12.06 0.56
C TYR A 141 6.62 -11.04 0.32
N TRP A 142 5.41 -11.53 0.06
CA TRP A 142 4.23 -10.72 -0.25
C TRP A 142 3.86 -9.77 0.89
N GLN A 143 3.93 -10.25 2.13
CA GLN A 143 3.65 -9.45 3.32
C GLN A 143 4.65 -8.31 3.48
N HIS A 144 5.96 -8.60 3.47
CA HIS A 144 6.96 -7.58 3.76
C HIS A 144 7.16 -6.62 2.59
N SER A 145 7.29 -7.13 1.36
CA SER A 145 7.53 -6.28 0.18
C SER A 145 6.31 -5.44 -0.21
N GLY A 146 5.10 -5.91 0.09
CA GLY A 146 3.86 -5.30 -0.42
C GLY A 146 3.73 -5.34 -1.95
N ASP A 147 4.51 -6.18 -2.65
CA ASP A 147 4.48 -6.36 -4.11
C ASP A 147 3.24 -7.14 -4.60
N GLY A 148 2.39 -7.61 -3.68
CA GLY A 148 1.17 -8.33 -3.99
C GLY A 148 0.19 -7.59 -4.89
N VAL A 149 -0.59 -8.34 -5.67
CA VAL A 149 -1.70 -7.75 -6.44
C VAL A 149 -2.75 -7.11 -5.50
N GLN A 150 -3.29 -5.97 -5.91
CA GLN A 150 -4.41 -5.31 -5.24
C GLN A 150 -5.73 -6.05 -5.51
N SER A 151 -6.66 -6.03 -4.55
CA SER A 151 -7.90 -6.80 -4.63
C SER A 151 -8.82 -6.38 -5.77
N ARG A 152 -8.87 -5.08 -6.13
CA ARG A 152 -9.62 -4.58 -7.30
C ARG A 152 -9.04 -5.09 -8.62
N ARG A 153 -7.72 -5.08 -8.75
CA ARG A 153 -7.04 -5.63 -9.92
C ARG A 153 -7.27 -7.13 -10.04
N ALA A 154 -7.22 -7.86 -8.92
CA ALA A 154 -7.51 -9.29 -8.91
C ALA A 154 -8.95 -9.59 -9.31
N GLU A 155 -9.93 -8.90 -8.73
CA GLU A 155 -11.35 -9.02 -9.09
C GLU A 155 -11.57 -8.78 -10.59
N PHE A 156 -11.00 -7.69 -11.13
CA PHE A 156 -11.12 -7.34 -12.54
C PHE A 156 -10.46 -8.38 -13.47
N CYS A 157 -9.21 -8.75 -13.20
CA CYS A 157 -8.48 -9.74 -14.00
C CYS A 157 -9.11 -11.13 -13.91
N HIS A 158 -9.70 -11.49 -12.76
CA HIS A 158 -10.37 -12.78 -12.58
C HIS A 158 -11.60 -12.92 -13.48
N GLY A 159 -12.42 -11.86 -13.60
CA GLY A 159 -13.55 -11.84 -14.55
C GLY A 159 -13.09 -12.10 -15.99
N LEU A 160 -12.08 -11.36 -16.46
CA LEU A 160 -11.53 -11.55 -17.81
C LEU A 160 -10.90 -12.93 -18.03
N PHE A 161 -10.30 -13.52 -16.98
CA PHE A 161 -9.76 -14.87 -17.03
C PHE A 161 -10.86 -15.93 -17.18
N GLN A 162 -11.98 -15.76 -16.47
CA GLN A 162 -13.14 -16.65 -16.57
C GLN A 162 -13.82 -16.57 -17.94
N GLU A 163 -13.84 -15.38 -18.55
CA GLU A 163 -14.32 -15.17 -19.91
C GLU A 163 -13.33 -15.64 -21.01
N GLY A 164 -12.12 -16.04 -20.62
CA GLY A 164 -11.09 -16.49 -21.56
C GLY A 164 -10.50 -15.36 -22.42
N ILE A 165 -10.62 -14.11 -21.96
CA ILE A 165 -10.04 -12.91 -22.58
C ILE A 165 -8.65 -12.62 -22.00
N LEU A 166 -8.43 -12.88 -20.70
CA LEU A 166 -7.11 -12.87 -20.08
C LEU A 166 -6.50 -14.27 -20.17
N VAL A 167 -5.42 -14.41 -20.95
CA VAL A 167 -4.84 -15.71 -21.30
C VAL A 167 -3.34 -15.76 -20.95
N GLU A 168 -2.79 -16.97 -20.87
CA GLU A 168 -1.34 -17.13 -20.73
C GLU A 168 -0.61 -16.48 -21.91
N LYS A 169 0.42 -15.69 -21.60
CA LYS A 169 1.22 -14.98 -22.60
C LYS A 169 1.87 -15.91 -23.63
N THR A 170 2.20 -17.14 -23.24
CA THR A 170 2.77 -18.18 -24.10
C THR A 170 1.81 -18.66 -25.19
N VAL A 171 0.49 -18.62 -24.93
CA VAL A 171 -0.54 -19.01 -25.91
C VAL A 171 -0.62 -18.01 -27.08
N LEU A 172 -0.28 -16.74 -26.83
CA LEU A 172 -0.25 -15.69 -27.85
C LEU A 172 1.03 -15.70 -28.69
N GLN A 173 2.07 -16.44 -28.27
CA GLN A 173 3.28 -16.56 -29.07
C GLN A 173 3.02 -17.53 -30.24
N PRO A 174 3.34 -17.17 -31.49
CA PRO A 174 3.27 -18.12 -32.59
C PRO A 174 4.13 -19.33 -32.25
N LEU A 175 3.58 -20.54 -32.35
CA LEU A 175 4.35 -21.78 -32.29
C LEU A 175 5.56 -21.64 -33.24
N ALA A 176 6.74 -21.43 -32.68
CA ALA A 176 7.99 -21.44 -33.42
C ALA A 176 8.37 -22.89 -33.77
N ASN A 177 7.48 -23.59 -34.49
CA ASN A 177 7.72 -24.92 -35.03
C ASN A 177 7.75 -24.84 -36.55
N GLY A 178 8.97 -24.64 -37.07
CA GLY A 178 9.52 -25.41 -38.18
C GLY A 178 8.87 -25.28 -39.56
N PHE A 179 9.23 -24.23 -40.31
CA PHE A 179 9.56 -24.37 -41.72
C PHE A 179 10.67 -23.38 -42.08
N GLN A 180 11.93 -23.83 -42.00
CA GLN A 180 13.01 -23.19 -42.74
C GLN A 180 12.71 -23.33 -44.23
N LYS A 181 12.13 -22.29 -44.85
CA LYS A 181 12.14 -22.18 -46.31
C LYS A 181 13.60 -22.00 -46.73
N GLY A 182 14.16 -23.05 -47.32
CA GLY A 182 15.47 -23.02 -47.97
C GLY A 182 15.59 -21.91 -49.02
N PRO A 183 16.82 -21.60 -49.47
CA PRO A 183 17.12 -20.38 -50.19
C PRO A 183 16.41 -20.32 -51.54
N ARG A 184 15.69 -19.22 -51.79
CA ARG A 184 15.04 -18.92 -53.08
C ARG A 184 16.10 -18.69 -54.16
N ARG A 185 16.18 -19.62 -55.11
CA ARG A 185 16.98 -19.51 -56.33
C ARG A 185 16.18 -18.73 -57.39
N TYR A 186 16.89 -17.82 -58.06
CA TYR A 186 16.46 -16.93 -59.14
C TYR A 186 15.54 -17.58 -60.20
N GLN A 187 14.45 -16.90 -60.56
CA GLN A 187 13.94 -16.90 -61.93
C GLN A 187 13.47 -15.49 -62.32
N LYS A 188 13.89 -15.08 -63.52
CA LYS A 188 13.84 -13.74 -64.11
C LYS A 188 12.98 -13.81 -65.38
N GLY A 189 12.20 -12.75 -65.66
CA GLY A 189 11.43 -12.54 -66.90
C GLY A 189 9.99 -13.07 -66.81
N SER A 190 8.95 -12.38 -67.27
CA SER A 190 8.86 -11.37 -68.32
C SER A 190 7.75 -10.34 -68.02
N MET A 191 7.93 -9.10 -68.49
CA MET A 191 6.91 -8.07 -68.56
C MET A 191 5.85 -8.47 -69.60
N ASP A 192 4.58 -8.16 -69.32
CA ASP A 192 3.74 -7.52 -70.32
C ASP A 192 2.67 -6.64 -69.67
N LYS A 193 2.60 -5.41 -70.18
CA LYS A 193 1.55 -4.40 -69.93
C LYS A 193 0.35 -4.82 -70.80
N THR A 194 -0.90 -4.69 -70.37
CA THR A 194 -1.76 -3.50 -70.60
C THR A 194 -3.19 -3.85 -70.09
N PRO A 195 -3.94 -2.93 -69.47
CA PRO A 195 -5.28 -3.18 -68.91
C PRO A 195 -6.40 -2.91 -69.93
N PRO A 196 -7.66 -3.34 -69.68
CA PRO A 196 -8.65 -2.28 -69.41
C PRO A 196 -9.87 -2.65 -68.52
N LYS A 197 -10.27 -1.62 -67.76
CA LYS A 197 -11.62 -1.03 -67.57
C LYS A 197 -12.81 -1.91 -67.15
N ALA A 198 -13.29 -1.51 -65.98
CA ALA A 198 -14.65 -1.53 -65.43
C ALA A 198 -15.80 -1.44 -66.46
N HIS A 199 -16.80 -2.28 -66.22
CA HIS A 199 -18.21 -2.00 -66.53
C HIS A 199 -19.06 -2.36 -65.32
N HIS A 200 -19.69 -1.33 -64.73
CA HIS A 200 -20.83 -1.44 -63.84
C HIS A 200 -22.10 -1.36 -64.68
N ASN A 201 -22.99 -2.34 -64.55
CA ASN A 201 -24.41 -2.18 -64.17
C ASN A 201 -25.27 -3.30 -64.75
N GLY A 202 -26.17 -3.81 -63.90
CA GLY A 202 -27.52 -4.09 -64.35
C GLY A 202 -28.04 -5.50 -64.05
N ILE A 203 -28.64 -5.64 -62.86
CA ILE A 203 -29.95 -6.27 -62.62
C ILE A 203 -30.08 -7.77 -62.95
N ASN A 204 -30.28 -8.58 -61.91
CA ASN A 204 -31.07 -9.81 -61.96
C ASN A 204 -31.57 -10.13 -60.53
N THR A 205 -32.89 -10.04 -60.33
CA THR A 205 -33.82 -11.17 -60.13
C THR A 205 -33.64 -11.94 -58.83
N ALA A 206 -34.69 -11.93 -58.00
CA ALA A 206 -34.87 -12.77 -56.82
C ALA A 206 -34.72 -14.26 -57.14
N PRO A 207 -34.29 -15.07 -56.14
CA PRO A 207 -35.21 -16.10 -55.65
C PRO A 207 -35.05 -16.48 -54.17
N GLY A 208 -36.17 -16.84 -53.53
CA GLY A 208 -36.31 -18.09 -52.75
C GLY A 208 -35.69 -18.18 -51.33
N PRO A 209 -36.38 -18.84 -50.38
CA PRO A 209 -36.04 -18.82 -48.95
C PRO A 209 -35.02 -19.91 -48.60
N ASN A 210 -34.02 -19.59 -47.77
CA ASN A 210 -33.34 -20.58 -46.93
C ASN A 210 -32.46 -19.92 -45.84
N GLY A 211 -32.72 -20.34 -44.60
CA GLY A 211 -31.80 -20.51 -43.47
C GLY A 211 -30.76 -19.44 -43.15
N SER A 212 -30.97 -18.70 -42.05
CA SER A 212 -29.90 -17.99 -41.34
C SER A 212 -29.63 -18.61 -39.97
N ALA A 213 -28.39 -19.06 -39.82
CA ALA A 213 -27.70 -19.54 -38.62
C ALA A 213 -27.35 -18.37 -37.65
N PRO A 214 -26.80 -18.63 -36.45
CA PRO A 214 -27.18 -17.94 -35.22
C PRO A 214 -26.37 -16.69 -34.84
N ASN A 215 -27.07 -15.83 -34.10
CA ASN A 215 -26.63 -14.86 -33.09
C ASN A 215 -25.18 -14.97 -32.58
N GLY A 216 -24.22 -14.33 -33.25
CA GLY A 216 -22.86 -14.09 -32.71
C GLY A 216 -22.57 -12.64 -32.34
N VAL A 217 -23.35 -11.69 -32.85
CA VAL A 217 -23.07 -10.25 -32.72
C VAL A 217 -23.88 -9.59 -31.59
N ALA A 218 -25.00 -10.22 -31.18
CA ALA A 218 -25.82 -9.75 -30.07
C ALA A 218 -25.21 -10.10 -28.70
N GLU A 219 -24.66 -11.31 -28.54
CA GLU A 219 -24.06 -11.77 -27.27
C GLU A 219 -22.79 -10.99 -26.89
N ASN A 220 -21.97 -10.57 -27.86
CA ASN A 220 -20.75 -9.76 -27.61
C ASN A 220 -21.05 -8.29 -27.25
N ARG A 221 -22.18 -7.75 -27.72
CA ARG A 221 -22.66 -6.44 -27.28
C ARG A 221 -23.26 -6.51 -25.88
N GLU A 222 -23.99 -7.58 -25.58
CA GLU A 222 -24.51 -7.80 -24.23
C GLU A 222 -23.39 -8.02 -23.21
N SER A 223 -22.33 -8.79 -23.51
CA SER A 223 -21.21 -9.00 -22.58
C SER A 223 -20.40 -7.73 -22.28
N SER A 224 -20.20 -6.87 -23.28
CA SER A 224 -19.51 -5.58 -23.10
C SER A 224 -20.36 -4.57 -22.31
N GLN A 225 -21.67 -4.49 -22.57
CA GLN A 225 -22.60 -3.71 -21.75
C GLN A 225 -22.71 -4.27 -20.32
N PHE A 226 -22.65 -5.60 -20.15
CA PHE A 226 -22.69 -6.25 -18.84
C PHE A 226 -21.42 -5.98 -18.00
N LEU A 227 -20.24 -5.88 -18.63
CA LEU A 227 -19.00 -5.44 -17.98
C LEU A 227 -19.02 -3.93 -17.63
N GLU A 228 -19.70 -3.09 -18.41
CA GLU A 228 -19.85 -1.65 -18.11
C GLU A 228 -20.90 -1.38 -17.02
N GLU A 229 -22.04 -2.08 -17.07
CA GLU A 229 -23.20 -1.84 -16.18
C GLU A 229 -23.08 -2.56 -14.82
N ARG A 230 -22.53 -3.78 -14.77
CA ARG A 230 -22.46 -4.58 -13.52
C ARG A 230 -21.50 -4.01 -12.49
N PHE A 231 -20.56 -3.17 -12.90
CA PHE A 231 -19.61 -2.52 -11.99
C PHE A 231 -20.03 -1.10 -11.55
N GLY A 232 -21.08 -0.49 -12.12
CA GLY A 232 -21.51 0.86 -11.74
C GLY A 232 -20.42 1.94 -11.88
N ARG A 233 -19.43 1.68 -12.74
CA ARG A 233 -18.18 2.40 -12.87
C ARG A 233 -18.15 3.07 -14.24
N ASN A 234 -18.63 4.32 -14.34
CA ASN A 234 -18.21 5.26 -15.39
C ASN A 234 -16.72 5.62 -15.16
N LEU A 235 -15.83 4.63 -15.26
CA LEU A 235 -14.40 4.81 -15.14
C LEU A 235 -13.88 5.18 -16.52
N ASP A 236 -13.98 6.46 -16.86
CA ASP A 236 -13.30 6.95 -18.05
C ASP A 236 -11.79 6.89 -17.80
N VAL A 237 -11.15 5.90 -18.43
CA VAL A 237 -9.71 5.63 -18.35
C VAL A 237 -8.90 6.79 -18.95
N SER A 238 -9.54 7.76 -19.63
CA SER A 238 -8.94 9.05 -19.94
C SER A 238 -8.39 9.76 -18.69
N PHE A 239 -8.99 9.54 -17.52
CA PHE A 239 -8.63 10.26 -16.30
C PHE A 239 -7.54 9.62 -15.44
N VAL A 240 -7.11 8.38 -15.72
CA VAL A 240 -6.15 7.68 -14.83
C VAL A 240 -4.82 8.43 -14.71
N ASP A 241 -4.26 8.88 -15.83
CA ASP A 241 -2.99 9.63 -15.84
C ASP A 241 -3.15 10.98 -15.13
N ASN A 242 -4.28 11.67 -15.37
CA ASN A 242 -4.61 12.92 -14.70
C ASN A 242 -4.82 12.72 -13.18
N ALA A 243 -5.42 11.60 -12.77
CA ALA A 243 -5.63 11.24 -11.38
C ALA A 243 -4.29 10.96 -10.67
N LYS A 244 -3.41 10.16 -11.29
CA LYS A 244 -2.05 9.93 -10.79
C LYS A 244 -1.27 11.23 -10.70
N SER A 245 -1.37 12.11 -11.70
CA SER A 245 -0.74 13.43 -11.64
C SER A 245 -1.29 14.31 -10.53
N ALA A 246 -2.62 14.37 -10.35
CA ALA A 246 -3.22 15.12 -9.25
C ALA A 246 -2.74 14.60 -7.89
N ILE A 247 -2.63 13.28 -7.70
CA ILE A 247 -2.08 12.67 -6.48
C ILE A 247 -0.63 13.12 -6.27
N ARG A 248 0.24 13.01 -7.29
CA ARG A 248 1.64 13.43 -7.17
C ARG A 248 1.79 14.92 -6.87
N ARG A 249 0.99 15.79 -7.50
CA ARG A 249 0.98 17.23 -7.23
C ARG A 249 0.51 17.56 -5.81
N ARG A 250 -0.48 16.84 -5.28
CA ARG A 250 -0.87 16.97 -3.86
C ARG A 250 0.27 16.60 -2.93
N ILE A 251 0.96 15.49 -3.20
CA ILE A 251 2.09 15.01 -2.39
C ILE A 251 3.30 15.96 -2.48
N ALA A 252 3.61 16.49 -3.67
CA ALA A 252 4.65 17.50 -3.89
C ALA A 252 4.30 18.87 -3.27
N GLY A 253 3.08 19.05 -2.78
CA GLY A 253 2.62 20.30 -2.17
C GLY A 253 2.36 21.43 -3.17
N SER A 254 2.16 21.09 -4.45
CA SER A 254 1.78 22.04 -5.52
C SER A 254 0.27 22.10 -5.77
N LEU A 255 -0.52 21.23 -5.14
CA LEU A 255 -1.99 21.19 -5.26
C LEU A 255 -2.65 20.89 -3.91
N MET A 256 -3.66 21.67 -3.52
CA MET A 256 -4.33 21.54 -2.20
C MET A 256 -5.86 21.36 -2.30
N GLY A 257 -6.42 21.22 -3.50
CA GLY A 257 -7.87 21.18 -3.73
C GLY A 257 -8.32 20.25 -4.84
N GLU A 258 -9.59 20.40 -5.20
CA GLU A 258 -10.20 19.69 -6.33
C GLU A 258 -9.61 20.15 -7.66
N VAL A 259 -9.53 19.23 -8.61
CA VAL A 259 -9.08 19.51 -9.97
C VAL A 259 -10.09 18.90 -10.93
N ASP A 260 -10.43 19.64 -11.97
CA ASP A 260 -11.14 19.09 -13.11
C ASP A 260 -10.20 18.16 -13.89
N LEU A 261 -10.43 16.85 -13.78
CA LEU A 261 -9.64 15.83 -14.45
C LEU A 261 -9.79 15.87 -15.99
N SER A 262 -10.77 16.60 -16.53
CA SER A 262 -10.94 16.80 -17.97
C SER A 262 -9.98 17.82 -18.57
N MET A 263 -9.30 18.62 -17.74
CA MET A 263 -8.34 19.62 -18.18
C MET A 263 -6.89 19.11 -18.04
N SER A 264 -6.07 19.30 -19.07
CA SER A 264 -4.62 19.08 -18.98
C SER A 264 -4.00 20.08 -17.99
N PRO A 265 -3.01 19.68 -17.17
CA PRO A 265 -2.40 20.58 -16.19
C PRO A 265 -1.78 21.82 -16.86
N GLY A 266 -2.10 23.01 -16.35
CA GLY A 266 -1.39 24.25 -16.69
C GLY A 266 -0.06 24.35 -15.92
N PRO A 267 0.94 25.09 -16.44
CA PRO A 267 2.20 25.32 -15.76
C PRO A 267 2.03 26.45 -14.74
N ASP A 268 1.70 26.12 -13.48
CA ASP A 268 1.83 27.11 -12.40
C ASP A 268 2.37 26.44 -11.14
N MET A 269 3.68 26.59 -10.94
CA MET A 269 4.42 26.11 -9.77
C MET A 269 4.48 27.25 -8.74
N GLY A 270 3.40 27.42 -7.99
CA GLY A 270 3.43 28.23 -6.76
C GLY A 270 4.37 27.60 -5.72
N SER A 271 4.91 28.41 -4.80
CA SER A 271 5.89 27.98 -3.77
C SER A 271 5.46 26.65 -3.13
N ASN A 272 6.25 25.59 -3.32
CA ASN A 272 5.86 24.30 -2.76
C ASN A 272 5.89 24.36 -1.22
N ARG A 273 4.93 23.68 -0.61
CA ARG A 273 4.77 23.65 0.85
C ARG A 273 5.47 22.43 1.46
N ARG A 274 6.53 21.91 0.85
CA ARG A 274 7.26 20.71 1.34
C ARG A 274 8.54 21.05 2.10
N GLY A 275 8.80 22.34 2.32
CA GLY A 275 10.04 22.84 2.93
C GLY A 275 11.26 22.81 1.99
N VAL A 276 11.10 22.36 0.74
CA VAL A 276 12.17 22.28 -0.27
C VAL A 276 11.64 22.78 -1.61
N ALA A 277 11.97 24.02 -1.98
CA ALA A 277 11.36 24.77 -3.10
C ALA A 277 11.39 24.11 -4.49
N ASP A 278 12.27 23.12 -4.70
CA ASP A 278 12.53 22.52 -6.02
C ASP A 278 11.81 21.19 -6.25
N VAL A 279 11.08 20.68 -5.25
CA VAL A 279 10.29 19.44 -5.38
C VAL A 279 9.17 19.61 -6.39
N SER A 280 9.12 18.67 -7.32
CA SER A 280 8.14 18.61 -8.40
C SER A 280 7.37 17.29 -8.40
N GLU A 281 6.33 17.19 -9.24
CA GLU A 281 5.64 15.91 -9.47
C GLU A 281 6.60 14.80 -9.96
N SER A 282 7.65 15.16 -10.70
CA SER A 282 8.61 14.18 -11.26
C SER A 282 9.52 13.53 -10.20
N ASP A 283 9.47 14.03 -8.97
CA ASP A 283 10.19 13.50 -7.82
C ASP A 283 9.34 12.55 -6.97
N VAL A 284 8.05 12.41 -7.32
CA VAL A 284 7.07 11.60 -6.60
C VAL A 284 6.76 10.31 -7.35
N TYR A 285 7.03 9.18 -6.69
CA TYR A 285 6.75 7.84 -7.19
C TYR A 285 5.60 7.23 -6.41
N LEU A 286 4.65 6.62 -7.11
CA LEU A 286 3.46 6.01 -6.50
C LEU A 286 3.63 4.48 -6.46
N TYR A 287 3.18 3.88 -5.37
CA TYR A 287 3.27 2.44 -5.14
C TYR A 287 1.92 1.86 -4.68
N PRO A 288 1.65 0.56 -4.90
CA PRO A 288 0.40 -0.09 -4.51
C PRO A 288 0.06 -0.02 -3.01
N CYS A 289 1.06 0.10 -2.12
CA CYS A 289 0.85 0.29 -0.68
C CYS A 289 2.08 0.95 0.00
N GLY A 290 1.91 1.40 1.25
CA GLY A 290 2.99 2.04 2.02
C GLY A 290 4.23 1.17 2.20
N MET A 291 4.05 -0.12 2.54
CA MET A 291 5.20 -1.04 2.66
C MET A 291 5.94 -1.24 1.34
N ASN A 292 5.24 -1.16 0.22
CA ASN A 292 5.88 -1.23 -1.10
C ASN A 292 6.74 0.00 -1.40
N SER A 293 6.32 1.18 -0.92
CA SER A 293 7.16 2.38 -0.97
C SER A 293 8.42 2.23 -0.11
N ILE A 294 8.31 1.71 1.12
CA ILE A 294 9.46 1.44 2.01
C ILE A 294 10.40 0.40 1.39
N PHE A 295 9.85 -0.70 0.88
CA PHE A 295 10.60 -1.77 0.23
C PHE A 295 11.38 -1.26 -0.98
N ASN A 296 10.73 -0.49 -1.86
CA ASN A 296 11.40 0.07 -3.02
C ASN A 296 12.39 1.18 -2.65
N ALA A 297 12.12 1.99 -1.61
CA ALA A 297 13.11 2.95 -1.11
C ALA A 297 14.39 2.22 -0.63
N HIS A 298 14.26 1.13 0.11
CA HIS A 298 15.40 0.31 0.52
C HIS A 298 16.15 -0.28 -0.66
N ARG A 299 15.43 -0.87 -1.63
CA ARG A 299 16.04 -1.40 -2.86
C ARG A 299 16.76 -0.31 -3.65
N MET A 300 16.15 0.86 -3.83
CA MET A 300 16.78 1.96 -4.56
C MET A 300 18.05 2.45 -3.88
N MET A 301 18.09 2.47 -2.54
CA MET A 301 19.31 2.78 -1.80
C MET A 301 20.39 1.73 -2.04
N LEU A 302 20.05 0.43 -1.98
CA LEU A 302 21.00 -0.67 -2.26
C LEU A 302 21.59 -0.56 -3.67
N GLU A 303 20.77 -0.30 -4.68
CA GLU A 303 21.23 -0.14 -6.06
C GLU A 303 22.08 1.14 -6.25
N ALA A 304 21.69 2.24 -5.59
CA ALA A 304 22.37 3.53 -5.74
C ALA A 304 23.70 3.61 -4.95
N ARG A 305 23.81 2.91 -3.83
CA ARG A 305 24.94 3.05 -2.88
C ARG A 305 25.71 1.75 -2.62
N GLY A 306 25.21 0.62 -3.08
CA GLY A 306 25.80 -0.69 -2.85
C GLY A 306 25.22 -1.43 -1.63
N HIS A 307 25.74 -2.64 -1.41
CA HIS A 307 25.21 -3.57 -0.42
C HIS A 307 25.86 -3.36 0.94
N MET A 308 25.34 -2.41 1.72
CA MET A 308 25.72 -2.18 3.13
C MET A 308 24.54 -2.45 4.08
N LYS A 309 24.83 -2.62 5.38
CA LYS A 309 23.78 -2.73 6.41
C LYS A 309 22.99 -1.43 6.55
N SER A 310 21.69 -1.54 6.78
CA SER A 310 20.81 -0.40 7.09
C SER A 310 20.72 -0.17 8.60
N ILE A 311 20.31 1.03 9.01
CA ILE A 311 19.98 1.34 10.41
C ILE A 311 18.45 1.50 10.50
N SER A 312 17.83 0.89 11.51
CA SER A 312 16.44 1.12 11.88
C SER A 312 16.42 1.87 13.20
N TYR A 313 15.97 3.12 13.20
CA TYR A 313 15.99 3.99 14.36
C TYR A 313 14.58 4.27 14.89
N GLY A 314 14.38 4.00 16.18
CA GLY A 314 13.08 3.94 16.84
C GLY A 314 12.47 2.54 16.77
N PHE A 315 11.22 2.43 17.23
CA PHE A 315 10.42 1.21 17.16
C PHE A 315 9.45 1.33 15.97
N PRO A 316 9.91 1.19 14.71
CA PRO A 316 9.04 1.35 13.57
C PRO A 316 8.04 0.21 13.50
N TYR A 317 7.08 0.37 12.61
CA TYR A 317 6.20 -0.70 12.18
C TYR A 317 7.00 -1.97 11.81
N VAL A 318 6.58 -3.11 12.38
CA VAL A 318 7.31 -4.40 12.37
C VAL A 318 7.91 -4.73 11.01
N ASP A 319 7.14 -4.55 9.94
CA ASP A 319 7.54 -4.96 8.61
C ASP A 319 8.69 -4.12 8.05
N THR A 320 8.90 -2.87 8.50
CA THR A 320 10.04 -2.04 8.10
C THR A 320 11.35 -2.67 8.60
N LEU A 321 11.40 -3.04 9.89
CA LEU A 321 12.56 -3.75 10.44
C LEU A 321 12.81 -5.06 9.69
N LYS A 322 11.75 -5.84 9.43
CA LYS A 322 11.88 -7.10 8.67
C LYS A 322 12.36 -6.88 7.24
N ILE A 323 11.98 -5.79 6.57
CA ILE A 323 12.52 -5.45 5.25
C ILE A 323 14.05 -5.27 5.33
N LEU A 324 14.52 -4.47 6.29
CA LEU A 324 15.94 -4.13 6.42
C LEU A 324 16.79 -5.34 6.84
N GLU A 325 16.23 -6.23 7.67
CA GLU A 325 16.89 -7.48 8.08
C GLU A 325 16.97 -8.50 6.94
N LYS A 326 15.91 -8.61 6.13
CA LYS A 326 15.74 -9.74 5.20
C LYS A 326 16.12 -9.44 3.75
N PHE A 327 16.10 -8.18 3.33
CA PHE A 327 16.24 -7.79 1.92
C PHE A 327 17.50 -6.97 1.68
N GLY A 328 18.63 -7.42 2.22
CA GLY A 328 19.94 -6.77 2.12
C GLY A 328 20.94 -7.41 3.09
N PRO A 329 22.09 -6.76 3.34
CA PRO A 329 23.13 -7.25 4.25
C PRO A 329 22.79 -7.27 5.75
N GLY A 330 21.57 -6.85 6.12
CA GLY A 330 21.08 -6.83 7.50
C GLY A 330 20.89 -5.42 8.06
N CYS A 331 20.48 -5.35 9.33
CA CYS A 331 20.07 -4.12 10.00
C CYS A 331 20.76 -3.95 11.36
N LEU A 332 21.19 -2.73 11.68
CA LEU A 332 21.47 -2.28 13.04
C LEU A 332 20.19 -1.66 13.61
N PHE A 333 19.67 -2.23 14.68
CA PHE A 333 18.38 -1.85 15.25
C PHE A 333 18.53 -1.06 16.55
N TYR A 334 18.09 0.20 16.53
CA TYR A 334 18.01 1.10 17.68
C TYR A 334 16.54 1.28 18.08
N GLY A 335 15.97 0.24 18.71
CA GLY A 335 14.54 0.17 19.01
C GLY A 335 14.02 1.20 20.01
N ASN A 336 14.87 1.74 20.88
CA ASN A 336 14.46 2.77 21.84
C ASN A 336 14.24 4.12 21.16
N GLY A 337 15.10 4.44 20.18
CA GLY A 337 15.07 5.69 19.42
C GLY A 337 15.46 6.88 20.29
N GLU A 338 16.43 6.69 21.19
CA GLU A 338 16.84 7.70 22.18
C GLU A 338 18.18 8.35 21.82
N SER A 339 18.55 9.41 22.55
CA SER A 339 19.80 10.13 22.31
C SER A 339 21.04 9.23 22.46
N GLU A 340 21.00 8.29 23.39
CA GLU A 340 22.08 7.33 23.65
C GLU A 340 22.28 6.37 22.47
N ASP A 341 21.22 6.05 21.71
CA ASP A 341 21.32 5.26 20.49
C ASP A 341 22.11 6.03 19.40
N LEU A 342 21.95 7.36 19.34
CA LEU A 342 22.74 8.21 18.43
C LEU A 342 24.19 8.39 18.91
N ASP A 343 24.44 8.34 20.22
CA ASP A 343 25.79 8.35 20.78
C ASP A 343 26.56 7.07 20.40
N ASP A 344 25.92 5.90 20.52
CA ASP A 344 26.49 4.63 20.07
C ASP A 344 26.72 4.62 18.55
N LEU A 345 25.74 5.10 17.77
CA LEU A 345 25.88 5.21 16.32
C LEU A 345 27.10 6.06 15.94
N GLU A 346 27.24 7.25 16.53
CA GLU A 346 28.37 8.14 16.28
C GLU A 346 29.71 7.50 16.66
N SER A 347 29.76 6.75 17.77
CA SER A 347 30.94 5.98 18.19
C SER A 347 31.34 4.92 17.16
N ARG A 348 30.38 4.13 16.66
CA ARG A 348 30.61 3.11 15.61
C ARG A 348 31.12 3.72 14.32
N LEU A 349 30.50 4.81 13.89
CA LEU A 349 30.88 5.55 12.69
C LEU A 349 32.32 6.08 12.78
N LYS A 350 32.70 6.62 13.96
CA LYS A 350 34.08 7.04 14.28
C LYS A 350 35.06 5.87 14.27
N SER A 351 34.65 4.68 14.71
CA SER A 351 35.48 3.46 14.63
C SER A 351 35.60 2.87 13.23
N GLY A 352 34.92 3.44 12.24
CA GLY A 352 35.03 3.05 10.82
C GLY A 352 33.87 2.23 10.28
N GLU A 353 32.82 1.94 11.08
CA GLU A 353 31.61 1.30 10.54
C GLU A 353 30.92 2.23 9.53
N ARG A 354 30.29 1.64 8.50
CA ARG A 354 29.58 2.37 7.44
C ARG A 354 28.25 1.70 7.16
N PHE A 355 27.25 2.52 6.84
CA PHE A 355 25.87 2.09 6.68
C PHE A 355 25.26 2.59 5.37
N LEU A 356 24.27 1.84 4.90
CA LEU A 356 23.50 2.16 3.70
C LEU A 356 22.62 3.39 3.91
N ALA A 357 21.78 3.34 4.92
CA ALA A 357 20.86 4.41 5.25
C ALA A 357 20.28 4.18 6.64
N LEU A 358 19.85 5.27 7.28
CA LEU A 358 19.03 5.26 8.47
C LEU A 358 17.57 5.44 8.07
N PHE A 359 16.73 4.48 8.49
CA PHE A 359 15.28 4.49 8.35
C PHE A 359 14.64 4.82 9.69
N CYS A 360 13.71 5.77 9.70
CA CYS A 360 12.92 6.11 10.88
C CYS A 360 11.51 6.57 10.50
N GLU A 361 10.59 6.49 11.46
CA GLU A 361 9.26 7.09 11.37
C GLU A 361 9.24 8.45 12.08
N PHE A 362 8.42 9.39 11.59
CA PHE A 362 8.25 10.70 12.22
C PHE A 362 6.78 11.10 12.32
N PRO A 363 6.18 11.09 13.53
CA PRO A 363 6.65 10.40 14.74
C PRO A 363 6.48 8.87 14.62
N GLY A 364 7.17 8.10 15.47
CA GLY A 364 7.11 6.63 15.45
C GLY A 364 5.83 6.04 16.04
N ASN A 365 5.22 5.06 15.38
CA ASN A 365 4.02 4.37 15.87
C ASN A 365 4.39 3.12 16.71
N PRO A 366 3.88 2.94 17.95
CA PRO A 366 2.70 3.61 18.53
C PRO A 366 3.02 4.69 19.58
N MET A 367 4.29 4.83 19.98
CA MET A 367 4.70 5.65 21.14
C MET A 367 4.81 7.15 20.82
N LEU A 368 4.76 7.49 19.54
CA LEU A 368 4.83 8.84 18.99
C LEU A 368 6.06 9.63 19.44
N LYS A 369 7.16 8.90 19.64
CA LYS A 369 8.49 9.49 19.84
C LYS A 369 8.98 10.06 18.50
N CYS A 370 9.70 11.17 18.57
CA CYS A 370 10.22 11.87 17.41
C CYS A 370 11.76 11.78 17.41
N PRO A 371 12.39 11.22 16.37
CA PRO A 371 13.85 11.22 16.27
C PRO A 371 14.41 12.63 16.06
N ASP A 372 15.62 12.88 16.55
CA ASP A 372 16.36 14.12 16.27
C ASP A 372 16.88 14.11 14.82
N LEU A 373 16.01 14.54 13.89
CA LEU A 373 16.33 14.57 12.46
C LEU A 373 17.49 15.54 12.14
N GLN A 374 17.73 16.55 12.96
CA GLN A 374 18.85 17.48 12.76
C GLN A 374 20.18 16.80 13.07
N ARG A 375 20.26 16.09 14.21
CA ARG A 375 21.43 15.29 14.57
C ARG A 375 21.65 14.15 13.59
N ILE A 376 20.60 13.43 13.20
CA ILE A 376 20.67 12.35 12.20
C ILE A 376 21.21 12.88 10.87
N ARG A 377 20.70 14.00 10.36
CA ARG A 377 21.17 14.61 9.10
C ARG A 377 22.65 14.99 9.19
N LYS A 378 23.09 15.58 10.30
CA LYS A 378 24.50 15.94 10.52
C LYS A 378 25.41 14.70 10.49
N LEU A 379 25.04 13.63 11.18
CA LEU A 379 25.78 12.37 11.17
C LEU A 379 25.82 11.75 9.76
N ALA A 380 24.69 11.80 9.05
CA ALA A 380 24.57 11.28 7.70
C ALA A 380 25.48 12.03 6.70
N ASP A 381 25.61 13.34 6.85
CA ASP A 381 26.49 14.17 6.02
C ASP A 381 27.98 13.91 6.32
N GLU A 382 28.33 13.80 7.60
CA GLU A 382 29.71 13.58 8.07
C GLU A 382 30.23 12.17 7.70
N TYR A 383 29.40 11.14 7.86
CA TYR A 383 29.82 9.75 7.71
C TYR A 383 29.30 9.04 6.44
N ASP A 384 28.65 9.80 5.55
CA ASP A 384 28.13 9.33 4.25
C ASP A 384 27.19 8.12 4.37
N PHE A 385 25.99 8.36 4.91
CA PHE A 385 24.86 7.42 4.79
C PHE A 385 23.57 8.17 4.42
N GLY A 386 22.58 7.48 3.85
CA GLY A 386 21.31 8.11 3.50
C GLY A 386 20.31 8.20 4.65
N VAL A 387 19.34 9.10 4.53
CA VAL A 387 18.26 9.23 5.51
C VAL A 387 16.93 8.98 4.81
N VAL A 388 16.20 7.97 5.27
CA VAL A 388 14.85 7.64 4.80
C VAL A 388 13.85 7.87 5.95
N VAL A 389 12.88 8.76 5.73
CA VAL A 389 11.88 9.11 6.74
C VAL A 389 10.50 8.68 6.27
N ASP A 390 9.83 7.85 7.06
CA ASP A 390 8.40 7.58 6.92
C ASP A 390 7.60 8.65 7.68
N GLU A 391 6.94 9.53 6.93
CA GLU A 391 6.13 10.63 7.48
C GLU A 391 4.64 10.28 7.62
N THR A 392 4.25 9.01 7.49
CA THR A 392 2.84 8.59 7.45
C THR A 392 2.01 9.14 8.61
N ILE A 393 2.55 9.10 9.84
CA ILE A 393 1.85 9.57 11.04
C ILE A 393 1.90 11.10 11.15
N GLY A 394 3.07 11.67 10.89
CA GLY A 394 3.28 13.11 10.97
C GLY A 394 2.41 13.84 9.97
N ASN A 395 2.30 13.28 8.76
CA ASN A 395 1.73 13.84 7.55
C ASN A 395 2.32 15.20 7.14
N PHE A 396 2.39 15.44 5.84
CA PHE A 396 3.09 16.61 5.29
C PHE A 396 2.34 17.94 5.45
N ILE A 397 1.15 17.94 6.06
CA ILE A 397 0.46 19.18 6.46
C ILE A 397 0.95 19.63 7.83
N ASN A 398 1.20 18.70 8.75
CA ASN A 398 1.65 19.03 10.09
C ASN A 398 3.17 19.15 10.23
N VAL A 399 3.95 18.38 9.46
CA VAL A 399 5.43 18.37 9.57
C VAL A 399 6.13 18.45 8.21
N HIS A 400 7.31 19.05 8.17
CA HIS A 400 8.23 19.02 7.03
C HIS A 400 9.51 18.27 7.40
N VAL A 401 9.60 16.99 7.01
CA VAL A 401 10.80 16.16 7.26
C VAL A 401 11.74 16.09 6.07
N LEU A 402 11.26 16.45 4.88
CA LEU A 402 12.04 16.40 3.63
C LEU A 402 13.37 17.18 3.69
N PRO A 403 13.48 18.34 4.36
CA PRO A 403 14.78 19.02 4.53
C PRO A 403 15.88 18.18 5.19
N TYR A 404 15.51 17.13 5.94
CA TYR A 404 16.44 16.25 6.67
C TYR A 404 16.58 14.86 6.03
N ALA A 405 15.86 14.58 4.96
CA ALA A 405 15.78 13.26 4.34
C ALA A 405 16.33 13.26 2.92
N ASP A 406 16.96 12.16 2.50
CA ASP A 406 17.26 11.89 1.09
C ASP A 406 16.03 11.30 0.39
N VAL A 407 15.25 10.50 1.13
CA VAL A 407 14.02 9.88 0.65
C VAL A 407 12.94 10.03 1.73
N VAL A 408 11.74 10.46 1.34
CA VAL A 408 10.56 10.46 2.21
C VAL A 408 9.55 9.45 1.68
N VAL A 409 9.02 8.62 2.55
CA VAL A 409 8.00 7.62 2.23
C VAL A 409 6.72 7.90 2.99
N SER A 410 5.57 7.52 2.43
CA SER A 410 4.27 7.67 3.07
C SER A 410 3.29 6.59 2.66
N SER A 411 2.45 6.15 3.60
CA SER A 411 1.29 5.31 3.31
C SER A 411 0.07 6.18 2.97
N LEU A 412 -0.25 6.25 1.68
CA LEU A 412 -1.46 6.95 1.19
C LEU A 412 -2.76 6.26 1.62
N THR A 413 -2.70 4.97 1.99
CA THR A 413 -3.80 4.20 2.57
C THR A 413 -4.43 4.86 3.80
N LYS A 414 -3.66 5.68 4.54
CA LYS A 414 -4.05 6.27 5.82
C LYS A 414 -4.78 7.61 5.60
N ILE A 415 -4.33 8.67 6.28
CA ILE A 415 -5.00 9.98 6.33
C ILE A 415 -5.15 10.66 4.96
N PHE A 416 -4.28 10.34 4.01
CA PHE A 416 -4.37 10.85 2.64
C PHE A 416 -5.65 10.35 1.95
N SER A 417 -5.94 9.05 2.02
CA SER A 417 -7.20 8.47 1.55
C SER A 417 -8.35 8.73 2.55
N GLY A 418 -8.22 8.30 3.80
CA GLY A 418 -9.24 8.48 4.84
C GLY A 418 -10.45 7.54 4.77
N GLU A 419 -10.78 7.00 3.60
CA GLU A 419 -11.98 6.17 3.40
C GLU A 419 -11.82 4.68 3.75
N CYS A 420 -10.61 4.24 4.08
CA CYS A 420 -10.30 2.82 4.39
C CYS A 420 -10.64 1.82 3.26
N ASN A 421 -10.78 2.25 2.00
CA ASN A 421 -11.21 1.40 0.89
C ASN A 421 -10.18 1.25 -0.24
N VAL A 422 -9.01 1.86 -0.12
CA VAL A 422 -7.97 1.84 -1.15
C VAL A 422 -6.59 1.91 -0.51
N MET A 423 -5.65 1.15 -1.05
CA MET A 423 -4.26 1.19 -0.63
C MET A 423 -3.41 2.02 -1.57
N GLY A 424 -2.39 2.66 -1.02
CA GLY A 424 -1.34 3.30 -1.79
C GLY A 424 -0.14 3.66 -0.92
N GLY A 425 0.98 3.89 -1.58
CA GLY A 425 2.20 4.43 -0.99
C GLY A 425 2.81 5.47 -1.91
N SER A 426 3.67 6.31 -1.37
CA SER A 426 4.43 7.27 -2.16
C SER A 426 5.84 7.41 -1.64
N THR A 427 6.78 7.58 -2.57
CA THR A 427 8.16 7.95 -2.30
C THR A 427 8.46 9.30 -2.92
N ILE A 428 9.07 10.21 -2.18
CA ILE A 428 9.65 11.46 -2.68
C ILE A 428 11.17 11.32 -2.63
N LEU A 429 11.83 11.54 -3.76
CA LEU A 429 13.28 11.72 -3.79
C LEU A 429 13.60 13.20 -3.59
N ASN A 430 14.40 13.54 -2.59
CA ASN A 430 14.72 14.94 -2.31
C ASN A 430 15.64 15.50 -3.40
N PRO A 431 15.26 16.52 -4.19
CA PRO A 431 16.12 17.11 -5.22
C PRO A 431 17.41 17.74 -4.67
N ARG A 432 17.40 18.09 -3.38
CA ARG A 432 18.57 18.61 -2.64
C ARG A 432 19.31 17.53 -1.85
N GLY A 433 18.82 16.29 -1.88
CA GLY A 433 19.45 15.15 -1.22
C GLY A 433 20.75 14.75 -1.92
N ARG A 434 21.73 14.29 -1.12
CA ARG A 434 23.08 13.95 -1.60
C ARG A 434 23.05 12.88 -2.69
N TYR A 435 22.11 11.96 -2.62
CA TYR A 435 22.01 10.81 -3.52
C TYR A 435 20.98 10.97 -4.63
N TYR A 436 20.37 12.16 -4.79
CA TYR A 436 19.25 12.38 -5.71
C TYR A 436 19.52 11.89 -7.15
N GLN A 437 20.66 12.28 -7.73
CA GLN A 437 21.00 11.90 -9.11
C GLN A 437 21.19 10.38 -9.28
N ALA A 438 21.79 9.71 -8.29
CA ALA A 438 21.94 8.26 -8.33
C ALA A 438 20.58 7.56 -8.19
N LEU A 439 19.75 8.03 -7.26
CA LEU A 439 18.39 7.50 -7.04
C LEU A 439 17.48 7.73 -8.25
N LYS A 440 17.57 8.87 -8.95
CA LYS A 440 16.84 9.12 -10.20
C LYS A 440 17.23 8.13 -11.30
N LYS A 441 18.53 7.89 -11.51
CA LYS A 441 19.02 6.89 -12.47
C LYS A 441 18.53 5.48 -12.15
N VAL A 442 18.55 5.11 -10.86
CA VAL A 442 17.98 3.83 -10.43
C VAL A 442 16.48 3.80 -10.71
N ALA A 443 15.74 4.86 -10.38
CA ALA A 443 14.30 4.92 -10.61
C ALA A 443 13.93 4.77 -12.11
N GLU A 444 14.69 5.39 -13.01
CA GLU A 444 14.50 5.28 -14.47
C GLU A 444 14.55 3.84 -14.98
N VAL A 445 15.30 2.96 -14.30
CA VAL A 445 15.44 1.54 -14.65
C VAL A 445 14.52 0.64 -13.82
N GLU A 446 14.41 0.93 -12.52
CA GLU A 446 13.82 0.02 -11.56
C GLU A 446 12.34 0.22 -11.30
N TYR A 447 11.84 1.47 -11.40
CA TYR A 447 10.46 1.80 -11.08
C TYR A 447 9.48 1.24 -12.12
N GLU A 448 8.47 0.52 -11.64
CA GLU A 448 7.30 0.11 -12.41
C GLU A 448 6.05 0.72 -11.78
N ASP A 449 5.25 1.43 -12.57
CA ASP A 449 3.95 1.91 -12.12
C ASP A 449 2.95 0.75 -12.04
N ASN A 450 2.91 0.13 -10.86
CA ASN A 450 2.01 -0.98 -10.55
C ASN A 450 0.70 -0.53 -9.87
N CYS A 451 0.44 0.78 -9.76
CA CYS A 451 -0.79 1.30 -9.20
C CYS A 451 -1.97 1.02 -10.15
N TRP A 452 -2.94 0.22 -9.69
CA TRP A 452 -4.11 -0.12 -10.48
C TRP A 452 -4.95 1.13 -10.83
N ALA A 453 -5.56 1.11 -12.02
CA ALA A 453 -6.32 2.24 -12.56
C ALA A 453 -7.46 2.67 -11.62
N GLU A 454 -8.28 1.71 -11.18
CA GLU A 454 -9.39 2.00 -10.27
C GLU A 454 -8.90 2.50 -8.92
N ASP A 455 -7.88 1.87 -8.35
CA ASP A 455 -7.30 2.32 -7.07
C ASP A 455 -6.76 3.74 -7.19
N SER A 456 -6.17 4.11 -8.32
CA SER A 456 -5.69 5.48 -8.57
C SER A 456 -6.84 6.50 -8.59
N ILE A 457 -7.99 6.14 -9.16
CA ILE A 457 -9.18 7.02 -9.19
C ILE A 457 -9.83 7.13 -7.82
N PHE A 458 -9.96 6.03 -7.08
CA PHE A 458 -10.44 6.08 -5.69
C PHE A 458 -9.49 6.91 -4.82
N MET A 459 -8.17 6.72 -4.96
CA MET A 459 -7.17 7.48 -4.21
C MET A 459 -7.24 8.99 -4.53
N GLU A 460 -7.39 9.36 -5.80
CA GLU A 460 -7.57 10.75 -6.20
C GLU A 460 -8.83 11.33 -5.55
N ARG A 461 -9.97 10.66 -5.69
CA ARG A 461 -11.25 11.14 -5.14
C ARG A 461 -11.17 11.33 -3.63
N ASN A 462 -10.68 10.31 -2.93
CA ASN A 462 -10.61 10.28 -1.47
C ASN A 462 -9.64 11.34 -0.91
N SER A 463 -8.61 11.72 -1.69
CA SER A 463 -7.60 12.69 -1.26
C SER A 463 -7.94 14.15 -1.55
N ARG A 464 -9.10 14.48 -2.15
CA ARG A 464 -9.46 15.87 -2.47
C ARG A 464 -9.57 16.81 -1.26
N HIS A 465 -9.98 16.29 -0.11
CA HIS A 465 -10.24 17.08 1.11
C HIS A 465 -9.29 16.76 2.27
N PHE A 466 -8.15 16.11 1.99
CA PHE A 466 -7.24 15.64 3.04
C PHE A 466 -6.72 16.75 3.96
N VAL A 467 -6.57 17.99 3.45
CA VAL A 467 -6.14 19.15 4.27
C VAL A 467 -7.16 19.47 5.35
N SER A 468 -8.41 19.73 4.96
CA SER A 468 -9.50 20.02 5.92
C SER A 468 -9.76 18.86 6.88
N ARG A 469 -9.57 17.61 6.41
CA ARG A 469 -9.61 16.41 7.25
C ARG A 469 -8.54 16.47 8.33
N ILE A 470 -7.30 16.76 7.97
CA ILE A 470 -6.17 16.85 8.92
C ILE A 470 -6.42 17.95 9.96
N GLU A 471 -6.91 19.11 9.55
CA GLU A 471 -7.23 20.22 10.47
C GLU A 471 -8.27 19.81 11.52
N ARG A 472 -9.38 19.19 11.08
CA ARG A 472 -10.42 18.68 11.98
C ARG A 472 -9.90 17.58 12.91
N ILE A 473 -9.14 16.64 12.37
CA ILE A 473 -8.55 15.53 13.12
C ILE A 473 -7.57 16.05 14.18
N ASN A 474 -6.74 17.05 13.85
CA ASN A 474 -5.83 17.66 14.82
C ASN A 474 -6.60 18.21 16.03
N GLY A 475 -7.67 18.99 15.78
CA GLY A 475 -8.50 19.54 16.86
C GLY A 475 -9.19 18.47 17.70
N ASN A 476 -9.78 17.45 17.06
CA ASN A 476 -10.42 16.34 17.76
C ASN A 476 -9.40 15.52 18.58
N ALA A 477 -8.19 15.31 18.07
CA ALA A 477 -7.14 14.56 18.77
C ALA A 477 -6.61 15.30 19.99
N GLU A 478 -6.42 16.62 19.92
CA GLU A 478 -6.07 17.42 21.09
C GLU A 478 -7.15 17.31 22.18
N LEU A 479 -8.43 17.41 21.79
CA LEU A 479 -9.55 17.26 22.71
C LEU A 479 -9.54 15.90 23.42
N ILE A 480 -9.40 14.79 22.68
CA ILE A 480 -9.35 13.45 23.26
C ILE A 480 -8.13 13.29 24.16
N CYS A 481 -6.98 13.84 23.75
CA CYS A 481 -5.76 13.82 24.56
C CYS A 481 -5.99 14.49 25.93
N ASP A 482 -6.61 15.68 25.95
CA ASP A 482 -6.89 16.41 27.19
C ASP A 482 -7.83 15.64 28.12
N ILE A 483 -8.88 15.00 27.58
CA ILE A 483 -9.81 14.15 28.34
C ILE A 483 -9.07 12.99 29.00
N LEU A 484 -8.26 12.27 28.24
CA LEU A 484 -7.53 11.11 28.74
C LEU A 484 -6.49 11.50 29.80
N ARG A 485 -5.74 12.59 29.57
CA ARG A 485 -4.71 13.06 30.50
C ARG A 485 -5.29 13.53 31.83
N ALA A 486 -6.51 14.06 31.83
CA ALA A 486 -7.19 14.51 33.05
C ALA A 486 -7.75 13.35 33.89
N HIS A 487 -7.88 12.14 33.33
CA HIS A 487 -8.56 11.04 33.98
C HIS A 487 -7.66 10.28 34.98
N PRO A 488 -8.09 10.06 36.24
CA PRO A 488 -7.22 9.54 37.31
C PRO A 488 -6.76 8.08 37.13
N LEU A 489 -7.44 7.30 36.27
CA LEU A 489 -7.07 5.92 35.96
C LEU A 489 -6.08 5.78 34.81
N VAL A 490 -5.93 6.81 33.99
CA VAL A 490 -4.97 6.82 32.89
C VAL A 490 -3.57 7.00 33.49
N GLN A 491 -2.64 6.12 33.11
CA GLN A 491 -1.27 6.13 33.60
C GLN A 491 -0.38 7.02 32.72
N SER A 492 -0.44 6.82 31.41
CA SER A 492 0.41 7.51 30.44
C SER A 492 -0.40 7.82 29.18
N VAL A 493 -0.18 8.99 28.61
CA VAL A 493 -0.70 9.37 27.28
C VAL A 493 0.49 9.73 26.38
N TYR A 494 0.57 9.05 25.25
CA TYR A 494 1.56 9.24 24.21
C TYR A 494 0.93 10.04 23.08
N TYR A 495 1.30 11.32 23.01
CA TYR A 495 0.90 12.27 21.97
C TYR A 495 2.05 13.25 21.73
N PRO A 496 2.42 13.61 20.49
CA PRO A 496 3.65 14.39 20.23
C PRO A 496 3.76 15.68 21.06
N LYS A 497 2.64 16.38 21.31
CA LYS A 497 2.57 17.59 22.15
C LYS A 497 3.02 17.39 23.61
N HIS A 498 2.98 16.16 24.11
CA HIS A 498 3.27 15.80 25.50
C HIS A 498 4.35 14.74 25.64
N ASN A 499 4.96 14.32 24.53
CA ASN A 499 6.07 13.40 24.53
C ASN A 499 7.36 14.12 24.98
N PRO A 500 8.27 13.48 25.74
CA PRO A 500 9.59 14.06 26.04
C PRO A 500 10.38 14.52 24.79
N SER A 501 10.20 13.83 23.66
CA SER A 501 10.80 14.17 22.37
C SER A 501 10.11 15.32 21.61
N ARG A 502 9.15 16.03 22.24
CA ARG A 502 8.37 17.12 21.62
C ARG A 502 9.21 18.16 20.90
N GLN A 503 10.36 18.53 21.46
CA GLN A 503 11.25 19.54 20.86
C GLN A 503 11.66 19.16 19.42
N PHE A 504 11.85 17.86 19.14
CA PHE A 504 12.20 17.38 17.81
C PHE A 504 10.99 17.44 16.86
N TYR A 505 9.77 17.17 17.36
CA TYR A 505 8.53 17.39 16.61
C TYR A 505 8.36 18.87 16.24
N ASP A 506 8.46 19.76 17.23
CA ASP A 506 8.25 21.20 17.06
C ASP A 506 9.28 21.79 16.07
N ALA A 507 10.51 21.25 16.02
CA ALA A 507 11.53 21.64 15.05
C ALA A 507 11.17 21.31 13.59
N CYS A 508 10.33 20.30 13.37
CA CYS A 508 9.86 19.90 12.03
C CYS A 508 8.43 20.35 11.76
N ARG A 509 7.72 20.92 12.75
CA ARG A 509 6.30 21.27 12.63
C ARG A 509 6.12 22.47 11.68
N THR A 510 5.10 22.40 10.82
CA THR A 510 4.75 23.52 9.97
C THR A 510 4.17 24.68 10.79
N PRO A 511 4.22 25.94 10.32
CA PRO A 511 3.71 27.08 11.07
C PRO A 511 2.25 26.93 11.54
N ASN A 512 1.41 26.27 10.74
CA ASN A 512 0.00 26.00 11.03
C ASN A 512 -0.27 24.51 11.37
N GLY A 513 0.78 23.72 11.57
CA GLY A 513 0.69 22.28 11.78
C GLY A 513 0.17 21.93 13.16
N GLY A 514 -0.72 20.93 13.23
CA GLY A 514 -1.12 20.30 14.49
C GLY A 514 -0.15 19.21 14.93
N TYR A 515 -0.54 18.42 15.93
CA TYR A 515 0.26 17.30 16.45
C TYR A 515 -0.20 15.93 15.93
N GLY A 516 -1.07 15.91 14.91
CA GLY A 516 -1.57 14.69 14.28
C GLY A 516 -2.80 14.09 14.97
N GLY A 517 -3.37 13.08 14.31
CA GLY A 517 -4.60 12.40 14.72
C GLY A 517 -4.42 11.09 15.49
N LEU A 518 -3.18 10.66 15.70
CA LEU A 518 -2.86 9.42 16.38
C LEU A 518 -2.42 9.74 17.81
N LEU A 519 -2.94 8.99 18.78
CA LEU A 519 -2.48 8.99 20.16
C LEU A 519 -2.57 7.58 20.73
N SER A 520 -1.74 7.29 21.72
CA SER A 520 -1.78 6.04 22.46
C SER A 520 -1.85 6.33 23.95
N PHE A 521 -2.35 5.39 24.75
CA PHE A 521 -2.39 5.54 26.20
C PHE A 521 -2.48 4.20 26.91
N THR A 522 -2.16 4.21 28.20
CA THR A 522 -2.30 3.05 29.10
C THR A 522 -3.11 3.43 30.32
N PHE A 523 -3.75 2.44 30.93
CA PHE A 523 -4.34 2.54 32.25
C PHE A 523 -3.36 2.06 33.32
N LYS A 524 -3.69 2.30 34.59
CA LYS A 524 -2.91 1.76 35.72
C LYS A 524 -3.01 0.23 35.85
N LYS A 525 -4.03 -0.38 35.24
CA LYS A 525 -4.28 -1.83 35.25
C LYS A 525 -4.85 -2.30 33.91
N THR A 526 -4.52 -3.53 33.51
CA THR A 526 -5.00 -4.14 32.26
C THR A 526 -6.51 -4.29 32.20
N GLU A 527 -7.18 -4.61 33.32
CA GLU A 527 -8.64 -4.81 33.35
C GLU A 527 -9.39 -3.53 32.99
N GLN A 528 -8.81 -2.37 33.32
CA GLN A 528 -9.35 -1.05 32.98
C GLN A 528 -9.23 -0.79 31.47
N ALA A 529 -8.11 -1.19 30.86
CA ALA A 529 -7.91 -1.10 29.42
C ALA A 529 -8.91 -1.99 28.66
N ILE A 530 -9.11 -3.23 29.13
CA ILE A 530 -10.09 -4.16 28.56
C ILE A 530 -11.51 -3.57 28.66
N ALA A 531 -11.92 -3.10 29.85
CA ALA A 531 -13.25 -2.53 30.06
C ALA A 531 -13.50 -1.27 29.22
N PHE A 532 -12.52 -0.37 29.15
CA PHE A 532 -12.59 0.81 28.30
C PHE A 532 -12.73 0.42 26.83
N TYR A 533 -11.85 -0.45 26.34
CA TYR A 533 -11.84 -0.85 24.94
C TYR A 533 -13.16 -1.50 24.56
N ASP A 534 -13.61 -2.50 25.31
CA ASP A 534 -14.86 -3.21 25.03
C ASP A 534 -16.08 -2.27 25.04
N ARG A 535 -16.10 -1.26 25.92
CA ARG A 535 -17.21 -0.31 26.03
C ARG A 535 -17.19 0.79 24.97
N LEU A 536 -16.03 1.22 24.49
CA LEU A 536 -15.91 2.35 23.58
C LEU A 536 -16.64 2.10 22.25
N GLU A 537 -17.61 2.96 21.92
CA GLU A 537 -18.43 2.84 20.72
C GLU A 537 -17.79 3.58 19.54
N THR A 538 -16.68 3.02 19.02
CA THR A 538 -15.99 3.50 17.82
C THR A 538 -15.77 2.33 16.85
N ALA A 539 -15.28 2.60 15.64
CA ALA A 539 -14.73 1.52 14.83
C ALA A 539 -13.52 0.89 15.56
N LYS A 540 -13.34 -0.42 15.41
CA LYS A 540 -12.31 -1.17 16.13
C LYS A 540 -11.64 -2.17 15.21
N GLY A 541 -10.33 -2.10 15.05
CA GLY A 541 -9.61 -2.94 14.11
C GLY A 541 -8.24 -2.40 13.74
N PRO A 542 -7.51 -3.10 12.84
CA PRO A 542 -6.22 -2.64 12.33
C PRO A 542 -6.41 -1.42 11.43
N SER A 543 -5.32 -0.72 11.08
CA SER A 543 -5.28 0.56 10.35
C SER A 543 -5.39 1.82 11.22
N LEU A 544 -5.31 3.00 10.59
CA LEU A 544 -5.35 4.35 11.18
C LEU A 544 -5.56 5.42 10.10
N GLY A 545 -5.73 6.68 10.50
CA GLY A 545 -5.86 7.83 9.61
C GLY A 545 -7.16 7.79 8.80
N THR A 546 -8.26 7.38 9.41
CA THR A 546 -9.57 7.25 8.76
C THR A 546 -10.44 8.49 8.99
N ASN A 547 -11.49 8.66 8.19
CA ASN A 547 -12.51 9.70 8.39
C ASN A 547 -13.31 9.52 9.69
N PHE A 548 -13.21 8.35 10.31
CA PHE A 548 -13.87 7.96 11.55
C PHE A 548 -12.83 7.51 12.57
N THR A 549 -13.17 7.58 13.84
CA THR A 549 -12.30 7.17 14.93
C THR A 549 -12.17 5.65 14.96
N LEU A 550 -10.92 5.18 14.94
CA LEU A 550 -10.56 3.76 14.91
C LEU A 550 -9.63 3.45 16.09
N VAL A 551 -9.98 2.41 16.86
CA VAL A 551 -9.29 2.06 18.10
C VAL A 551 -8.83 0.61 18.10
N SER A 552 -7.66 0.36 18.67
CA SER A 552 -7.02 -0.96 18.64
C SER A 552 -6.16 -1.20 19.90
N PRO A 553 -6.19 -2.39 20.53
CA PRO A 553 -5.15 -2.80 21.48
C PRO A 553 -3.88 -3.11 20.68
N TYR A 554 -3.09 -2.06 20.40
CA TYR A 554 -2.10 -2.11 19.32
C TYR A 554 -1.08 -3.23 19.50
N VAL A 555 -0.58 -3.40 20.72
CA VAL A 555 0.51 -4.35 20.99
C VAL A 555 0.00 -5.79 20.94
N ILE A 556 -1.25 -6.03 21.35
CA ILE A 556 -1.93 -7.31 21.09
C ILE A 556 -2.03 -7.55 19.59
N LEU A 557 -2.51 -6.58 18.79
CA LEU A 557 -2.69 -6.79 17.35
C LEU A 557 -1.40 -6.86 16.51
N ALA A 558 -0.31 -6.25 16.97
CA ALA A 558 0.90 -6.12 16.17
C ALA A 558 2.08 -6.97 16.69
N HIS A 559 2.06 -7.33 17.97
CA HIS A 559 3.18 -7.96 18.67
C HIS A 559 2.74 -9.03 19.66
N PHE A 560 1.60 -9.72 19.44
CA PHE A 560 1.10 -10.74 20.35
C PHE A 560 2.13 -11.81 20.70
N MET A 561 2.86 -12.28 19.70
CA MET A 561 3.92 -13.30 19.85
C MET A 561 5.25 -12.70 20.33
N GLU A 562 5.33 -11.37 20.47
CA GLU A 562 6.55 -10.62 20.79
C GLU A 562 6.35 -9.67 21.99
N LEU A 563 5.35 -9.92 22.85
CA LEU A 563 4.99 -9.02 23.96
C LEU A 563 6.18 -8.70 24.89
N GLU A 564 6.95 -9.71 25.28
CA GLU A 564 8.14 -9.52 26.12
C GLU A 564 9.24 -8.73 25.42
N TRP A 565 9.36 -8.88 24.10
CA TRP A 565 10.33 -8.14 23.30
C TRP A 565 9.91 -6.67 23.16
N ALA A 566 8.64 -6.41 22.85
CA ALA A 566 8.08 -5.06 22.76
C ALA A 566 8.20 -4.31 24.10
N ALA A 567 7.95 -4.99 25.22
CA ALA A 567 8.09 -4.42 26.55
C ALA A 567 9.50 -3.89 26.86
N LYS A 568 10.56 -4.51 26.29
CA LYS A 568 11.96 -4.05 26.46
C LYS A 568 12.22 -2.69 25.82
N PHE A 569 11.41 -2.29 24.85
CA PHE A 569 11.46 -0.97 24.20
C PHE A 569 10.42 0.02 24.77
N GLY A 570 9.84 -0.31 25.93
CA GLY A 570 8.85 0.53 26.60
C GLY A 570 7.49 0.55 25.90
N VAL A 571 7.14 -0.50 25.16
CA VAL A 571 5.85 -0.64 24.46
C VAL A 571 4.94 -1.59 25.25
N PRO A 572 4.00 -1.08 26.08
CA PRO A 572 3.24 -1.90 27.02
C PRO A 572 2.18 -2.77 26.34
N GLY A 573 2.03 -4.03 26.75
CA GLY A 573 1.10 -4.98 26.13
C GLY A 573 -0.37 -4.57 26.18
N ASP A 574 -0.74 -3.73 27.15
CA ASP A 574 -2.10 -3.21 27.37
C ASP A 574 -2.32 -1.81 26.75
N LEU A 575 -1.39 -1.32 25.91
CA LEU A 575 -1.50 -0.04 25.23
C LEU A 575 -2.67 -0.01 24.24
N ILE A 576 -3.52 1.00 24.41
CA ILE A 576 -4.61 1.32 23.49
C ILE A 576 -4.16 2.44 22.57
N ARG A 577 -4.29 2.22 21.26
CA ARG A 577 -4.03 3.22 20.22
C ARG A 577 -5.34 3.72 19.64
N ILE A 578 -5.47 5.04 19.53
CA ILE A 578 -6.62 5.74 18.99
C ILE A 578 -6.17 6.55 17.78
N SER A 579 -6.77 6.26 16.63
CA SER A 579 -6.73 7.12 15.46
C SER A 579 -8.02 7.92 15.41
N VAL A 580 -7.96 9.20 15.78
CA VAL A 580 -9.12 10.08 15.87
C VAL A 580 -9.59 10.51 14.47
N GLY A 581 -10.90 10.49 14.26
CA GLY A 581 -11.56 10.83 13.00
C GLY A 581 -12.25 12.20 12.98
N LEU A 582 -13.23 12.33 12.10
CA LEU A 582 -13.94 13.57 11.79
C LEU A 582 -15.24 13.76 12.57
N GLU A 583 -15.55 12.87 13.52
CA GLU A 583 -16.78 12.94 14.29
C GLU A 583 -16.99 14.30 14.99
N ASP A 584 -18.23 14.53 15.40
CA ASP A 584 -18.55 15.69 16.23
C ASP A 584 -17.80 15.62 17.58
N ALA A 585 -17.34 16.77 18.05
CA ALA A 585 -16.52 16.86 19.25
C ALA A 585 -17.30 16.47 20.52
N GLU A 586 -18.59 16.80 20.60
CA GLU A 586 -19.43 16.43 21.74
C GLU A 586 -19.83 14.95 21.72
N ASP A 587 -20.05 14.39 20.52
CA ASP A 587 -20.23 12.94 20.35
C ASP A 587 -18.98 12.16 20.79
N LEU A 588 -17.79 12.59 20.37
CA LEU A 588 -16.52 12.00 20.81
C LEU A 588 -16.36 12.10 22.34
N LYS A 589 -16.59 13.26 22.95
CA LYS A 589 -16.56 13.43 24.40
C LYS A 589 -17.50 12.45 25.10
N SER A 590 -18.74 12.35 24.63
CA SER A 590 -19.76 11.47 25.22
C SER A 590 -19.32 10.00 25.20
N ARG A 591 -18.86 9.52 24.04
CA ARG A 591 -18.39 8.13 23.87
C ARG A 591 -17.21 7.80 24.78
N PHE A 592 -16.24 8.72 24.86
CA PHE A 592 -15.07 8.55 25.73
C PHE A 592 -15.44 8.60 27.21
N ALA A 593 -16.34 9.49 27.62
CA ALA A 593 -16.82 9.55 29.01
C ALA A 593 -17.51 8.24 29.42
N ILE A 594 -18.34 7.67 28.55
CA ILE A 594 -19.01 6.38 28.78
C ILE A 594 -17.98 5.24 28.91
N ALA A 595 -16.95 5.20 28.06
CA ALA A 595 -15.91 4.18 28.11
C ALA A 595 -15.02 4.32 29.35
N LEU A 596 -14.67 5.55 29.74
CA LEU A 596 -13.91 5.83 30.97
C LEU A 596 -14.67 5.40 32.22
N LYS A 597 -15.99 5.64 32.28
CA LYS A 597 -16.84 5.16 33.37
C LYS A 597 -16.82 3.64 33.50
N ALA A 598 -16.83 2.90 32.38
CA ALA A 598 -16.71 1.44 32.43
C ALA A 598 -15.36 0.97 32.99
N ALA A 599 -14.28 1.71 32.75
CA ALA A 599 -12.98 1.44 33.36
C ALA A 599 -12.93 1.76 34.87
N GLU A 600 -13.73 2.70 35.35
CA GLU A 600 -13.91 2.94 36.79
C GLU A 600 -14.68 1.80 37.46
N GLU A 601 -15.76 1.34 36.82
CA GLU A 601 -16.59 0.25 37.34
C GLU A 601 -15.86 -1.10 37.37
N SER A 602 -14.87 -1.32 36.49
CA SER A 602 -14.02 -2.53 36.50
C SER A 602 -13.10 -2.61 37.72
N HIS A 603 -12.94 -1.53 38.49
CA HIS A 603 -12.19 -1.51 39.74
C HIS A 603 -12.98 -2.09 40.93
N THR A 604 -14.31 -2.18 40.79
CA THR A 604 -15.24 -2.52 41.88
C THR A 604 -15.69 -4.00 41.82
N LYS A 605 -15.24 -4.74 40.80
CA LYS A 605 -15.43 -6.19 40.64
C LYS A 605 -14.09 -6.88 40.80
#